data_AF-A0A3C0BM50-F1
#
_entry.id   AF-A0A3C0BM50-F1
#
_cell.length_a   1.000
_cell.length_b   1.000
_cell.length_c   1.000
_cell.angle_alpha   90.00
_cell.angle_beta   90.00
_cell.angle_gamma   90.00
#
_symmetry.space_group_name_H-M   'P 1'
#
loop_
_entity.id
_entity.type
_entity.pdbx_description
1 polymer ?
#
loop_
_entity_poly.entity_id
_entity_poly.type
_entity_poly.pdbx_seq_one_letter_code
_entity_poly.pdbx_strand_id
1 'polypeptide(L)'
;MQNITKNSRISLVITTKNGYCVPIMKIRLYAVFFIFFLCLFMPAGLSAAAKISDKAQAEIDGFMTLRMNLAACKTPEEALSEIDSYHALHFTGADLTSFTGEEKLILENFEVLEIYNYMRKMKGKESEIKGLIRSQYEKNNDWLSAHKNETISKWLYCTAADMLSCNLSYASVTAIMHDGLAVKTYYEKALEQDPDMSYALTNIAQWYYYAPAFGGGSKSKARSCFEQAVAHARTNAETYYAKIFLSQYLFENEAQRGKSATLLADADAFQPGGHYVEWLRKINKAGFSLYYYNVHKLGPADVDKAIGMI
;
A
#
# COMPACT_ATOMS: atom_id res chain seq x y z
N MET A 1 -43.45 8.45 -57.80
CA MET A 1 -43.33 9.93 -57.74
C MET A 1 -44.33 10.47 -56.75
N GLN A 2 -43.89 10.88 -55.56
CA GLN A 2 -44.31 12.11 -54.87
C GLN A 2 -43.64 12.15 -53.49
N ASN A 3 -43.08 13.31 -53.19
CA ASN A 3 -42.18 13.60 -52.08
C ASN A 3 -42.86 13.44 -50.72
N ILE A 4 -42.20 12.73 -49.78
CA ILE A 4 -42.48 12.83 -48.36
C ILE A 4 -41.23 13.37 -47.68
N THR A 5 -41.30 14.65 -47.35
CA THR A 5 -40.48 15.30 -46.33
C THR A 5 -40.91 14.85 -44.94
N LYS A 6 -39.96 14.97 -44.00
CA LYS A 6 -40.13 15.22 -42.55
C LYS A 6 -39.82 14.02 -41.62
N ASN A 7 -38.61 14.11 -41.06
CA ASN A 7 -38.22 13.81 -39.68
C ASN A 7 -39.33 13.32 -38.74
N SER A 8 -39.14 12.15 -38.16
CA SER A 8 -39.72 11.77 -36.87
C SER A 8 -38.70 10.97 -36.05
N ARG A 9 -38.03 11.67 -35.12
CA ARG A 9 -37.40 11.05 -33.95
C ARG A 9 -38.50 10.73 -32.95
N ILE A 10 -38.59 9.47 -32.54
CA ILE A 10 -39.43 9.01 -31.44
C ILE A 10 -38.72 9.39 -30.14
N SER A 11 -39.38 10.23 -29.34
CA SER A 11 -38.98 10.56 -27.97
C SER A 11 -39.64 9.56 -27.02
N LEU A 12 -38.84 8.82 -26.25
CA LEU A 12 -39.33 8.09 -25.08
C LEU A 12 -39.17 9.01 -23.86
N VAL A 13 -40.30 9.37 -23.25
CA VAL A 13 -40.41 10.20 -22.06
C VAL A 13 -40.43 9.28 -20.84
N ILE A 14 -39.54 9.51 -19.86
CA ILE A 14 -39.67 8.95 -18.52
C ILE A 14 -39.82 10.14 -17.55
N THR A 15 -40.98 10.21 -16.92
CA THR A 15 -41.35 11.22 -15.93
C THR A 15 -41.09 10.67 -14.53
N THR A 16 -40.34 11.40 -13.70
CA THR A 16 -40.26 11.13 -12.25
C THR A 16 -40.82 12.31 -11.47
N LYS A 17 -41.69 12.01 -10.49
CA LYS A 17 -42.27 12.92 -9.49
C LYS A 17 -41.16 13.61 -8.69
N ASN A 18 -40.82 14.84 -9.06
CA ASN A 18 -40.40 15.95 -8.18
C ASN A 18 -39.83 17.03 -9.11
N GLY A 19 -40.71 17.95 -9.51
CA GLY A 19 -40.50 18.89 -10.60
C GLY A 19 -39.48 19.97 -10.33
N TYR A 20 -38.22 19.71 -10.71
CA TYR A 20 -37.25 20.76 -11.00
C TYR A 20 -36.56 20.48 -12.33
N CYS A 21 -36.84 21.35 -13.31
CA CYS A 21 -36.16 21.41 -14.60
C CYS A 21 -34.85 22.19 -14.46
N VAL A 22 -33.74 21.62 -14.93
CA VAL A 22 -32.49 22.37 -15.21
C VAL A 22 -32.03 22.02 -16.63
N PRO A 23 -31.74 23.01 -17.49
CA PRO A 23 -31.58 22.80 -18.93
C PRO A 23 -30.25 22.13 -19.31
N ILE A 24 -30.34 21.12 -20.17
CA ILE A 24 -29.19 20.48 -20.82
C ILE A 24 -28.60 21.48 -21.83
N MET A 25 -27.47 22.10 -21.49
CA MET A 25 -26.70 22.92 -22.42
C MET A 25 -25.97 22.02 -23.42
N LYS A 26 -26.33 22.18 -24.71
CA LYS A 26 -25.77 21.48 -25.86
C LYS A 26 -24.32 21.88 -26.08
N ILE A 27 -23.38 20.96 -25.98
CA ILE A 27 -22.01 21.16 -26.48
C ILE A 27 -21.92 20.52 -27.87
N ARG A 28 -21.62 21.36 -28.87
CA ARG A 28 -21.51 21.00 -30.28
C ARG A 28 -20.19 20.26 -30.54
N LEU A 29 -20.32 19.09 -31.17
CA LEU A 29 -19.25 18.29 -31.74
C LEU A 29 -18.70 19.00 -32.99
N TYR A 30 -17.44 19.41 -32.97
CA TYR A 30 -16.68 19.72 -34.19
C TYR A 30 -15.47 18.80 -34.26
N ALA A 31 -15.44 18.01 -35.33
CA ALA A 31 -14.33 17.17 -35.71
C ALA A 31 -13.33 17.95 -36.58
N VAL A 32 -12.11 17.40 -36.66
CA VAL A 32 -11.04 17.64 -37.65
C VAL A 32 -10.05 18.77 -37.31
N PHE A 33 -8.88 18.40 -36.78
CA PHE A 33 -7.64 18.34 -37.59
C PHE A 33 -6.55 17.55 -36.85
N PHE A 34 -6.07 16.51 -37.51
CA PHE A 34 -5.00 15.62 -37.10
C PHE A 34 -3.67 16.35 -37.40
N ILE A 35 -2.99 16.85 -36.38
CA ILE A 35 -1.59 17.29 -36.49
C ILE A 35 -0.76 16.35 -35.62
N PHE A 36 -0.04 15.49 -36.31
CA PHE A 36 1.08 14.71 -35.83
C PHE A 36 2.11 15.66 -35.19
N PHE A 37 2.00 15.88 -33.89
CA PHE A 37 3.18 16.30 -33.13
C PHE A 37 4.00 15.03 -32.88
N LEU A 38 5.07 14.92 -33.66
CA LEU A 38 6.26 14.16 -33.28
C LEU A 38 6.70 14.72 -31.92
N CYS A 39 6.13 14.20 -30.84
CA CYS A 39 6.78 14.25 -29.54
C CYS A 39 8.03 13.38 -29.72
N LEU A 40 9.13 14.04 -30.08
CA LEU A 40 10.45 13.63 -29.67
C LEU A 40 10.31 13.25 -28.19
N PHE A 41 10.20 11.95 -27.93
CA PHE A 41 10.53 11.37 -26.65
C PHE A 41 12.01 11.66 -26.45
N MET A 42 12.33 12.90 -26.04
CA MET A 42 13.49 13.07 -25.21
C MET A 42 13.23 12.15 -24.02
N PRO A 43 14.10 11.18 -23.73
CA PRO A 43 14.08 10.63 -22.39
C PRO A 43 14.22 11.85 -21.49
N ALA A 44 13.15 12.18 -20.75
CA ALA A 44 13.26 13.05 -19.61
C ALA A 44 14.46 12.48 -18.85
N GLY A 45 15.54 13.27 -18.75
CA GLY A 45 16.79 12.79 -18.20
C GLY A 45 16.43 12.05 -16.93
N LEU A 46 16.84 10.77 -16.83
CA LEU A 46 16.75 10.04 -15.58
C LEU A 46 17.44 10.96 -14.58
N SER A 47 16.64 11.68 -13.79
CA SER A 47 17.13 12.34 -12.59
C SER A 47 17.75 11.18 -11.84
N ALA A 48 19.08 11.18 -11.71
CA ALA A 48 19.76 10.15 -10.96
C ALA A 48 19.08 10.15 -9.59
N ALA A 49 18.26 9.13 -9.34
CA ALA A 49 17.57 8.99 -8.07
C ALA A 49 18.61 9.16 -6.97
N ALA A 50 18.26 9.83 -5.87
CA ALA A 50 19.14 9.91 -4.72
C ALA A 50 19.40 8.47 -4.28
N LYS A 51 20.57 7.98 -4.66
CA LYS A 51 20.94 6.59 -4.44
C LYS A 51 21.42 6.55 -3.00
N ILE A 52 20.64 5.89 -2.15
CA ILE A 52 21.14 5.50 -0.83
C ILE A 52 22.42 4.68 -1.01
N SER A 53 23.29 4.70 -0.01
CA SER A 53 24.50 3.90 0.01
C SER A 53 24.17 2.42 -0.08
N ASP A 54 25.10 1.63 -0.62
CA ASP A 54 24.96 0.17 -0.66
C ASP A 54 24.87 -0.41 0.77
N LYS A 55 25.48 0.26 1.76
CA LYS A 55 25.33 -0.08 3.19
C LYS A 55 23.89 0.11 3.67
N ALA A 56 23.26 1.24 3.35
CA ALA A 56 21.86 1.47 3.71
C ALA A 56 20.91 0.52 2.97
N GLN A 57 21.17 0.17 1.71
CA GLN A 57 20.38 -0.83 1.00
C GLN A 57 20.49 -2.21 1.65
N ALA A 58 21.71 -2.64 2.03
CA ALA A 58 21.92 -3.90 2.74
C ALA A 58 21.20 -3.92 4.10
N GLU A 59 21.17 -2.78 4.79
CA GLU A 59 20.46 -2.63 6.07
C GLU A 59 18.94 -2.70 5.90
N ILE A 60 18.38 -2.10 4.84
CA ILE A 60 16.96 -2.24 4.49
C ILE A 60 16.62 -3.69 4.17
N ASP A 61 17.44 -4.39 3.38
CA ASP A 61 17.21 -5.79 3.03
C ASP A 61 17.31 -6.71 4.28
N GLY A 62 18.24 -6.41 5.18
CA GLY A 62 18.39 -7.05 6.48
C GLY A 62 17.17 -6.86 7.37
N PHE A 63 16.68 -5.63 7.49
CA PHE A 63 15.48 -5.32 8.27
C PHE A 63 14.23 -5.96 7.68
N MET A 64 14.09 -6.00 6.34
CA MET A 64 12.98 -6.70 5.69
C MET A 64 13.02 -8.22 5.94
N THR A 65 14.23 -8.78 6.07
CA THR A 65 14.41 -10.19 6.47
C THR A 65 14.03 -10.40 7.94
N LEU A 66 14.45 -9.51 8.84
CA LEU A 66 13.97 -9.52 10.24
C LEU A 66 12.44 -9.51 10.25
N ARG A 67 11.82 -8.56 9.55
CA ARG A 67 10.37 -8.39 9.47
C ARG A 67 9.63 -9.68 9.12
N MET A 68 10.11 -10.37 8.08
CA MET A 68 9.59 -11.67 7.67
C MET A 68 9.70 -12.69 8.81
N ASN A 69 10.86 -12.75 9.48
CA ASN A 69 11.14 -13.71 10.55
C ASN A 69 10.37 -13.42 11.86
N LEU A 70 9.99 -12.17 12.13
CA LEU A 70 9.16 -11.82 13.29
C LEU A 70 7.79 -12.54 13.26
N ALA A 71 7.34 -13.04 12.11
CA ALA A 71 6.14 -13.87 12.01
C ALA A 71 6.28 -15.24 12.71
N ALA A 72 7.49 -15.65 13.09
CA ALA A 72 7.76 -16.82 13.93
C ALA A 72 7.55 -16.55 15.43
N CYS A 73 7.58 -15.29 15.87
CA CYS A 73 7.44 -14.93 17.27
C CYS A 73 6.03 -15.27 17.77
N LYS A 74 5.95 -15.89 18.96
CA LYS A 74 4.70 -16.37 19.54
C LYS A 74 3.88 -15.25 20.16
N THR A 75 4.56 -14.20 20.63
CA THR A 75 3.90 -13.05 21.25
C THR A 75 4.41 -11.73 20.67
N PRO A 76 3.61 -10.64 20.76
CA PRO A 76 4.08 -9.31 20.38
C PRO A 76 5.32 -8.86 21.14
N GLU A 77 5.46 -9.22 22.41
CA GLU A 77 6.61 -8.86 23.25
C GLU A 77 7.90 -9.53 22.79
N GLU A 78 7.83 -10.79 22.36
CA GLU A 78 8.98 -11.50 21.76
C GLU A 78 9.43 -10.78 20.48
N ALA A 79 8.49 -10.42 19.60
CA ALA A 79 8.81 -9.69 18.38
C ALA A 79 9.43 -8.30 18.66
N LEU A 80 8.93 -7.59 19.66
CA LEU A 80 9.51 -6.30 20.09
C LEU A 80 10.94 -6.47 20.63
N SER A 81 11.20 -7.55 21.39
CA SER A 81 12.55 -7.85 21.88
C SER A 81 13.55 -8.16 20.76
N GLU A 82 13.10 -8.80 19.67
CA GLU A 82 13.92 -9.04 18.48
C GLU A 82 14.21 -7.74 17.72
N ILE A 83 13.23 -6.83 17.63
CA ILE A 83 13.44 -5.48 17.06
C ILE A 83 14.46 -4.70 17.90
N ASP A 84 14.32 -4.70 19.24
CA ASP A 84 15.27 -4.03 20.14
C ASP A 84 16.68 -4.63 20.01
N SER A 85 16.79 -5.95 19.84
CA SER A 85 18.08 -6.63 19.65
C SER A 85 18.72 -6.26 18.31
N TYR A 86 17.92 -6.17 17.25
CA TYR A 86 18.36 -5.71 15.94
C TYR A 86 18.85 -4.25 16.03
N HIS A 87 18.10 -3.39 16.70
CA HIS A 87 18.50 -2.00 16.92
C HIS A 87 19.84 -1.89 17.66
N ALA A 88 20.02 -2.64 18.75
CA ALA A 88 21.26 -2.63 19.51
C ALA A 88 22.48 -3.04 18.67
N LEU A 89 22.30 -3.96 17.72
CA LEU A 89 23.35 -4.47 16.85
C LEU A 89 23.66 -3.55 15.66
N HIS A 90 22.63 -2.93 15.06
CA HIS A 90 22.74 -2.20 13.79
C HIS A 90 22.73 -0.67 13.93
N PHE A 91 22.21 -0.15 15.04
CA PHE A 91 21.97 1.29 15.25
C PHE A 91 22.68 1.86 16.48
N THR A 92 23.86 1.33 16.84
CA THR A 92 24.68 1.86 17.95
C THR A 92 26.08 2.34 17.52
N GLY A 93 26.60 3.38 18.18
CA GLY A 93 28.01 3.83 18.03
C GLY A 93 28.39 4.41 16.66
N ALA A 94 29.52 3.94 16.12
CA ALA A 94 30.15 4.45 14.90
C ALA A 94 29.34 4.16 13.62
N ASP A 95 28.49 3.14 13.61
CA ASP A 95 27.67 2.76 12.45
C ASP A 95 26.65 3.83 12.08
N LEU A 96 26.09 4.54 13.06
CA LEU A 96 25.23 5.69 12.82
C LEU A 96 25.96 6.85 12.14
N THR A 97 27.27 7.00 12.28
CA THR A 97 28.01 8.09 11.60
C THR A 97 28.17 7.85 10.10
N SER A 98 27.98 6.59 9.65
CA SER A 98 28.13 6.21 8.24
C SER A 98 26.89 6.45 7.38
N PHE A 99 25.74 6.71 8.00
CA PHE A 99 24.48 7.00 7.31
C PHE A 99 24.21 8.50 7.22
N THR A 100 23.70 8.95 6.08
CA THR A 100 23.12 10.29 5.89
C THR A 100 21.87 10.46 6.76
N GLY A 101 21.41 11.71 6.93
CA GLY A 101 20.16 11.96 7.66
C GLY A 101 18.94 11.31 6.99
N GLU A 102 18.89 11.25 5.66
CA GLU A 102 17.79 10.59 4.93
C GLU A 102 17.79 9.09 5.17
N GLU A 103 18.95 8.43 5.11
CA GLU A 103 19.08 6.99 5.36
C GLU A 103 18.69 6.63 6.79
N LYS A 104 19.10 7.43 7.78
CA LYS A 104 18.66 7.23 9.17
C LYS A 104 17.16 7.31 9.29
N LEU A 105 16.54 8.31 8.67
CA LEU A 105 15.10 8.50 8.72
C LEU A 105 14.35 7.33 8.06
N ILE A 106 14.85 6.81 6.94
CA ILE A 106 14.31 5.60 6.29
C ILE A 106 14.34 4.39 7.24
N LEU A 107 15.48 4.15 7.88
CA LEU A 107 15.67 3.01 8.79
C LEU A 107 14.83 3.16 10.06
N GLU A 108 14.76 4.36 10.64
CA GLU A 108 13.85 4.69 11.75
C GLU A 108 12.39 4.45 11.37
N ASN A 109 11.97 4.80 10.15
CA ASN A 109 10.59 4.57 9.71
C ASN A 109 10.25 3.07 9.66
N PHE A 110 11.17 2.24 9.16
CA PHE A 110 10.99 0.79 9.13
C PHE A 110 10.87 0.20 10.53
N GLU A 111 11.76 0.61 11.45
CA GLU A 111 11.72 0.19 12.85
C GLU A 111 10.40 0.59 13.51
N VAL A 112 10.01 1.86 13.41
CA VAL A 112 8.76 2.38 13.97
C VAL A 112 7.52 1.68 13.39
N LEU A 113 7.53 1.37 12.09
CA LEU A 113 6.43 0.63 11.44
C LEU A 113 6.23 -0.75 12.08
N GLU A 114 7.32 -1.46 12.36
CA GLU A 114 7.22 -2.80 12.94
C GLU A 114 6.91 -2.77 14.42
N ILE A 115 7.47 -1.83 15.18
CA ILE A 115 7.03 -1.56 16.56
C ILE A 115 5.52 -1.30 16.58
N TYR A 116 5.01 -0.46 15.69
CA TYR A 116 3.58 -0.21 15.53
C TYR A 116 2.78 -1.50 15.26
N ASN A 117 3.25 -2.34 14.35
CA ASN A 117 2.56 -3.57 13.93
C ASN A 117 2.42 -4.59 15.08
N TYR A 118 3.34 -4.60 16.05
CA TYR A 118 3.27 -5.47 17.23
C TYR A 118 2.61 -4.80 18.42
N MET A 119 2.90 -3.54 18.72
CA MET A 119 2.25 -2.82 19.84
C MET A 119 0.73 -2.76 19.70
N ARG A 120 0.19 -2.63 18.49
CA ARG A 120 -1.27 -2.60 18.26
C ARG A 120 -1.99 -3.90 18.61
N LYS A 121 -1.25 -5.00 18.79
CA LYS A 121 -1.78 -6.30 19.25
C LYS A 121 -1.86 -6.37 20.78
N MET A 122 -1.25 -5.42 21.49
CA MET A 122 -1.18 -5.38 22.95
C MET A 122 -2.29 -4.50 23.55
N LYS A 123 -2.88 -4.93 24.67
CA LYS A 123 -3.90 -4.16 25.37
C LYS A 123 -3.29 -2.92 26.05
N GLY A 124 -3.99 -1.79 25.96
CA GLY A 124 -3.61 -0.56 26.68
C GLY A 124 -2.53 0.29 26.02
N LYS A 125 -2.03 -0.08 24.83
CA LYS A 125 -0.94 0.63 24.15
C LYS A 125 -1.36 1.76 23.21
N GLU A 126 -2.66 1.98 23.03
CA GLU A 126 -3.21 2.91 22.04
C GLU A 126 -2.62 4.33 22.10
N SER A 127 -2.49 4.91 23.31
CA SER A 127 -1.94 6.27 23.47
C SER A 127 -0.45 6.34 23.12
N GLU A 128 0.32 5.32 23.48
CA GLU A 128 1.76 5.23 23.16
C GLU A 128 1.96 5.10 21.65
N ILE A 129 1.17 4.23 21.00
CA ILE A 129 1.21 4.00 19.56
C ILE A 129 0.86 5.27 18.79
N LYS A 130 -0.20 5.97 19.20
CA LYS A 130 -0.60 7.24 18.58
C LYS A 130 0.52 8.28 18.67
N GLY A 131 1.17 8.40 19.83
CA GLY A 131 2.30 9.31 20.02
C GLY A 131 3.49 8.95 19.14
N LEU A 132 3.85 7.67 19.10
CA LEU A 132 4.95 7.12 18.30
C LEU A 132 4.76 7.44 16.80
N ILE A 133 3.62 7.05 16.24
CA ILE A 133 3.33 7.26 14.81
C ILE A 133 3.23 8.73 14.47
N ARG A 134 2.58 9.54 15.32
CA ARG A 134 2.46 10.98 15.10
C ARG A 134 3.83 11.64 15.04
N SER A 135 4.71 11.32 15.98
CA SER A 135 6.07 11.89 16.04
C SER A 135 6.89 11.49 14.81
N GLN A 136 6.84 10.21 14.40
CA GLN A 136 7.59 9.77 13.23
C GLN A 136 7.04 10.36 11.92
N TYR A 137 5.73 10.49 11.80
CA TYR A 137 5.09 11.21 10.68
C TYR A 137 5.57 12.68 10.61
N GLU A 138 5.61 13.39 11.73
CA GLU A 138 6.05 14.79 11.80
C GLU A 138 7.52 14.93 11.37
N LYS A 139 8.42 14.04 11.82
CA LYS A 139 9.82 14.01 11.35
C LYS A 139 9.92 13.88 9.82
N ASN A 140 9.12 12.98 9.23
CA ASN A 140 9.09 12.82 7.76
C ASN A 140 8.61 14.08 7.06
N ASN A 141 7.56 14.70 7.58
CA ASN A 141 7.01 15.92 6.99
C ASN A 141 8.00 17.09 7.08
N ASP A 142 8.70 17.23 8.21
CA ASP A 142 9.72 18.26 8.42
C ASP A 142 10.91 18.04 7.48
N TRP A 143 11.38 16.79 7.34
CA TRP A 143 12.44 16.44 6.39
C TRP A 143 12.06 16.78 4.95
N LEU A 144 10.90 16.30 4.48
CA LEU A 144 10.44 16.53 3.11
C LEU A 144 10.22 18.02 2.82
N SER A 145 9.80 18.79 3.82
CA SER A 145 9.62 20.24 3.70
C SER A 145 10.95 20.98 3.60
N ALA A 146 11.94 20.60 4.42
CA ALA A 146 13.28 21.19 4.41
C ALA A 146 14.06 20.87 3.12
N HIS A 147 13.86 19.68 2.56
CA HIS A 147 14.59 19.17 1.39
C HIS A 147 13.73 19.16 0.11
N LYS A 148 12.70 20.00 0.02
CA LYS A 148 11.72 20.02 -1.09
C LYS A 148 12.30 20.27 -2.49
N ASN A 149 13.51 20.85 -2.55
CA ASN A 149 14.23 21.17 -3.79
C ASN A 149 15.36 20.17 -4.09
N GLU A 150 15.50 19.13 -3.27
CA GLU A 150 16.52 18.10 -3.41
C GLU A 150 15.92 16.85 -4.03
N THR A 151 16.80 15.96 -4.49
CA THR A 151 16.35 14.63 -4.91
C THR A 151 16.14 13.78 -3.65
N ILE A 152 14.91 13.33 -3.45
CA ILE A 152 14.52 12.48 -2.33
C ILE A 152 14.57 11.02 -2.75
N SER A 153 15.10 10.14 -1.90
CA SER A 153 15.15 8.70 -2.17
C SER A 153 13.75 8.09 -2.29
N LYS A 154 13.58 7.17 -3.25
CA LYS A 154 12.38 6.32 -3.38
C LYS A 154 12.00 5.62 -2.07
N TRP A 155 12.98 5.22 -1.26
CA TRP A 155 12.75 4.56 0.02
C TRP A 155 12.14 5.52 1.05
N LEU A 156 12.60 6.78 1.09
CA LEU A 156 11.97 7.77 1.97
C LEU A 156 10.53 8.02 1.55
N TYR A 157 10.24 8.16 0.25
CA TYR A 157 8.86 8.27 -0.20
C TYR A 157 7.98 7.09 0.23
N CYS A 158 8.44 5.85 0.06
CA CYS A 158 7.69 4.67 0.50
C CYS A 158 7.41 4.67 2.01
N THR A 159 8.46 4.80 2.80
CA THR A 159 8.35 4.71 4.26
C THR A 159 7.60 5.89 4.88
N ALA A 160 7.70 7.09 4.30
CA ALA A 160 6.87 8.24 4.69
C ALA A 160 5.37 8.01 4.36
N ALA A 161 5.08 7.32 3.26
CA ALA A 161 3.70 6.93 2.92
C ALA A 161 3.15 5.91 3.93
N ASP A 162 3.95 4.96 4.37
CA ASP A 162 3.60 4.01 5.44
C ASP A 162 3.27 4.76 6.75
N MET A 163 4.15 5.66 7.19
CA MET A 163 3.95 6.47 8.40
C MET A 163 2.70 7.34 8.32
N LEU A 164 2.46 8.00 7.18
CA LEU A 164 1.24 8.77 6.96
C LEU A 164 0.00 7.86 7.02
N SER A 165 0.03 6.70 6.35
CA SER A 165 -1.08 5.74 6.35
C SER A 165 -1.41 5.26 7.78
N CYS A 166 -0.40 4.92 8.57
CA CYS A 166 -0.57 4.57 9.99
C CYS A 166 -1.16 5.75 10.79
N ASN A 167 -0.67 6.97 10.59
CA ASN A 167 -1.17 8.16 11.27
C ASN A 167 -2.65 8.44 10.94
N LEU A 168 -3.07 8.20 9.70
CA LEU A 168 -4.45 8.37 9.26
C LEU A 168 -5.43 7.40 9.93
N SER A 169 -4.95 6.28 10.48
CA SER A 169 -5.79 5.36 11.27
C SER A 169 -6.33 6.02 12.55
N TYR A 170 -5.71 7.11 13.00
CA TYR A 170 -6.10 7.89 14.18
C TYR A 170 -6.71 9.25 13.83
N ALA A 171 -6.88 9.54 12.55
CA ALA A 171 -7.34 10.82 12.05
C ALA A 171 -8.87 10.88 11.89
N SER A 172 -9.40 12.10 11.75
CA SER A 172 -10.81 12.28 11.40
C SER A 172 -11.07 11.85 9.95
N VAL A 173 -12.32 11.51 9.61
CA VAL A 173 -12.71 11.17 8.23
C VAL A 173 -12.33 12.28 7.24
N THR A 174 -12.47 13.54 7.64
CA THR A 174 -12.07 14.70 6.82
C THR A 174 -10.57 14.69 6.52
N ALA A 175 -9.73 14.44 7.53
CA ALA A 175 -8.28 14.34 7.35
C ALA A 175 -7.91 13.13 6.47
N ILE A 176 -8.58 11.98 6.65
CA ILE A 176 -8.39 10.80 5.79
C ILE A 176 -8.70 11.12 4.32
N MET A 177 -9.79 11.84 4.04
CA MET A 177 -10.16 12.21 2.67
C MET A 177 -9.16 13.19 2.04
N HIS A 178 -8.59 14.10 2.82
CA HIS A 178 -7.62 15.09 2.35
C HIS A 178 -6.22 14.48 2.16
N ASP A 179 -5.69 13.85 3.22
CA ASP A 179 -4.30 13.39 3.28
C ASP A 179 -4.11 12.00 2.67
N GLY A 180 -5.18 11.22 2.48
CA GLY A 180 -5.11 9.89 1.86
C GLY A 180 -4.57 9.92 0.42
N LEU A 181 -4.73 11.03 -0.30
CA LEU A 181 -4.14 11.20 -1.64
C LEU A 181 -2.62 11.40 -1.59
N ALA A 182 -2.09 11.97 -0.51
CA ALA A 182 -0.64 12.14 -0.34
C ALA A 182 0.07 10.79 -0.17
N VAL A 183 -0.56 9.82 0.52
CA VAL A 183 -0.06 8.43 0.60
C VAL A 183 0.18 7.85 -0.80
N LYS A 184 -0.82 7.93 -1.67
CA LYS A 184 -0.71 7.49 -3.07
C LYS A 184 0.42 8.22 -3.80
N THR A 185 0.46 9.54 -3.65
CA THR A 185 1.43 10.41 -4.34
C THR A 185 2.86 10.02 -4.00
N TYR A 186 3.14 9.69 -2.74
CA TYR A 186 4.46 9.24 -2.33
C TYR A 186 4.84 7.89 -2.94
N TYR A 187 3.94 6.91 -2.98
CA TYR A 187 4.23 5.67 -3.71
C TYR A 187 4.44 5.90 -5.21
N GLU A 188 3.67 6.79 -5.84
CA GLU A 188 3.87 7.14 -7.25
C GLU A 188 5.25 7.75 -7.49
N LYS A 189 5.71 8.66 -6.62
CA LYS A 189 7.07 9.23 -6.70
C LYS A 189 8.17 8.18 -6.53
N ALA A 190 7.96 7.18 -5.68
CA ALA A 190 8.90 6.07 -5.56
C ALA A 190 8.95 5.22 -6.85
N LEU A 191 7.79 4.94 -7.45
CA LEU A 191 7.67 4.17 -8.70
C LEU A 191 8.13 4.95 -9.94
N GLU A 192 8.10 6.28 -9.91
CA GLU A 192 8.73 7.12 -10.94
C GLU A 192 10.26 6.93 -10.98
N GLN A 193 10.88 6.66 -9.82
CA GLN A 193 12.32 6.39 -9.72
C GLN A 193 12.68 4.91 -9.96
N ASP A 194 11.84 3.98 -9.51
CA ASP A 194 12.01 2.53 -9.68
C ASP A 194 10.63 1.88 -9.92
N PRO A 195 10.20 1.76 -11.20
CA PRO A 195 8.90 1.17 -11.55
C PRO A 195 8.71 -0.27 -11.08
N ASP A 196 9.82 -0.97 -10.86
CA ASP A 196 9.88 -2.38 -10.48
C ASP A 196 10.04 -2.56 -8.96
N MET A 197 9.91 -1.50 -8.16
CA MET A 197 10.07 -1.57 -6.71
C MET A 197 8.91 -2.35 -6.06
N SER A 198 9.14 -3.64 -5.80
CA SER A 198 8.14 -4.57 -5.24
C SER A 198 7.46 -4.05 -3.97
N TYR A 199 8.24 -3.40 -3.08
CA TYR A 199 7.70 -2.78 -1.87
C TYR A 199 6.67 -1.67 -2.18
N ALA A 200 6.99 -0.76 -3.10
CA ALA A 200 6.09 0.33 -3.50
C ALA A 200 4.86 -0.20 -4.24
N LEU A 201 5.06 -1.16 -5.15
CA LEU A 201 3.98 -1.83 -5.89
C LEU A 201 2.99 -2.52 -4.95
N THR A 202 3.50 -3.23 -3.94
CA THR A 202 2.68 -3.90 -2.92
C THR A 202 1.83 -2.90 -2.14
N ASN A 203 2.44 -1.80 -1.67
CA ASN A 203 1.74 -0.85 -0.81
C ASN A 203 0.77 0.06 -1.58
N ILE A 204 1.11 0.51 -2.80
CA ILE A 204 0.17 1.26 -3.63
C ILE A 204 -1.02 0.39 -4.07
N ALA A 205 -0.81 -0.93 -4.26
CA ALA A 205 -1.89 -1.85 -4.57
C ALA A 205 -2.91 -1.94 -3.44
N GLN A 206 -2.45 -1.96 -2.18
CA GLN A 206 -3.34 -1.89 -1.01
C GLN A 206 -4.12 -0.56 -0.98
N TRP A 207 -3.46 0.57 -1.28
CA TRP A 207 -4.15 1.85 -1.40
C TRP A 207 -5.25 1.80 -2.48
N TYR A 208 -4.92 1.30 -3.68
CA TYR A 208 -5.91 1.15 -4.77
C TYR A 208 -7.05 0.21 -4.40
N TYR A 209 -6.78 -0.80 -3.57
CA TYR A 209 -7.78 -1.73 -3.10
C TYR A 209 -8.77 -1.06 -2.13
N TYR A 210 -8.29 -0.28 -1.17
CA TYR A 210 -9.12 0.31 -0.10
C TYR A 210 -9.74 1.65 -0.45
N ALA A 211 -9.08 2.45 -1.30
CA ALA A 211 -9.58 3.77 -1.67
C ALA A 211 -10.92 3.68 -2.42
N PRO A 212 -11.83 4.64 -2.23
CA PRO A 212 -13.06 4.70 -3.00
C PRO A 212 -12.77 5.03 -4.46
N ALA A 213 -13.64 4.56 -5.37
CA ALA A 213 -13.48 4.78 -6.80
C ALA A 213 -13.40 6.27 -7.18
N PHE A 214 -14.19 7.13 -6.54
CA PHE A 214 -14.14 8.59 -6.78
C PHE A 214 -12.81 9.23 -6.36
N GLY A 215 -12.11 8.63 -5.39
CA GLY A 215 -10.78 9.06 -4.95
C GLY A 215 -9.64 8.49 -5.79
N GLY A 216 -9.94 7.65 -6.79
CA GLY A 216 -8.95 6.99 -7.64
C GLY A 216 -8.66 5.53 -7.29
N GLY A 217 -9.38 4.95 -6.32
CA GLY A 217 -9.32 3.52 -6.02
C GLY A 217 -9.77 2.65 -7.20
N SER A 218 -9.16 1.48 -7.33
CA SER A 218 -9.45 0.55 -8.43
C SER A 218 -8.92 -0.85 -8.12
N LYS A 219 -9.83 -1.83 -8.01
CA LYS A 219 -9.45 -3.24 -7.83
C LYS A 219 -8.60 -3.77 -9.00
N SER A 220 -8.86 -3.34 -10.23
CA SER A 220 -8.05 -3.77 -11.39
C SER A 220 -6.63 -3.19 -11.36
N LYS A 221 -6.46 -1.93 -10.94
CA LYS A 221 -5.12 -1.37 -10.71
C LYS A 221 -4.41 -2.08 -9.56
N ALA A 222 -5.11 -2.31 -8.45
CA ALA A 222 -4.57 -3.05 -7.32
C ALA A 222 -4.04 -4.42 -7.75
N ARG A 223 -4.83 -5.18 -8.51
CA ARG A 223 -4.42 -6.47 -9.06
C ARG A 223 -3.13 -6.36 -9.89
N SER A 224 -3.10 -5.43 -10.85
CA SER A 224 -1.93 -5.24 -11.72
C SER A 224 -0.67 -4.93 -10.92
N CYS A 225 -0.78 -4.06 -9.91
CA CYS A 225 0.34 -3.74 -9.03
C CYS A 225 0.77 -4.93 -8.16
N PHE A 226 -0.17 -5.74 -7.62
CA PHE A 226 0.18 -6.95 -6.88
C PHE A 226 0.88 -8.01 -7.76
N GLU A 227 0.40 -8.21 -8.99
CA GLU A 227 1.02 -9.13 -9.95
C GLU A 227 2.44 -8.67 -10.31
N GLN A 228 2.64 -7.36 -10.54
CA GLN A 228 3.96 -6.77 -10.75
C GLN A 228 4.86 -6.88 -9.51
N ALA A 229 4.34 -6.66 -8.31
CA ALA A 229 5.13 -6.78 -7.08
C ALA A 229 5.73 -8.19 -6.92
N VAL A 230 4.97 -9.24 -7.26
CA VAL A 230 5.48 -10.62 -7.25
C VAL A 230 6.51 -10.84 -8.37
N ALA A 231 6.28 -10.29 -9.56
CA ALA A 231 7.19 -10.45 -10.70
C ALA A 231 8.55 -9.75 -10.50
N HIS A 232 8.57 -8.64 -9.78
CA HIS A 232 9.76 -7.80 -9.58
C HIS A 232 10.37 -7.90 -8.18
N ALA A 233 9.90 -8.80 -7.32
CA ALA A 233 10.50 -9.05 -6.02
C ALA A 233 11.96 -9.52 -6.18
N ARG A 234 12.88 -8.88 -5.44
CA ARG A 234 14.33 -9.06 -5.53
C ARG A 234 14.88 -9.85 -4.33
N THR A 235 14.15 -9.87 -3.21
CA THR A 235 14.53 -10.59 -1.99
C THR A 235 13.48 -11.61 -1.59
N ASN A 236 13.86 -12.55 -0.71
CA ASN A 236 12.92 -13.51 -0.11
C ASN A 236 11.81 -12.78 0.67
N ALA A 237 12.16 -11.72 1.40
CA ALA A 237 11.19 -10.93 2.16
C ALA A 237 10.20 -10.19 1.25
N GLU A 238 10.66 -9.56 0.16
CA GLU A 238 9.77 -8.96 -0.83
C GLU A 238 8.84 -10.01 -1.45
N THR A 239 9.40 -11.16 -1.83
CA THR A 239 8.63 -12.28 -2.41
C THR A 239 7.57 -12.78 -1.44
N TYR A 240 7.93 -12.96 -0.16
CA TYR A 240 7.03 -13.39 0.90
C TYR A 240 5.81 -12.48 1.03
N TYR A 241 6.04 -11.17 1.20
CA TYR A 241 4.94 -10.21 1.36
C TYR A 241 4.12 -10.04 0.07
N ALA A 242 4.77 -9.89 -1.09
CA ALA A 242 4.07 -9.72 -2.35
C ALA A 242 3.14 -10.91 -2.66
N LYS A 243 3.61 -12.15 -2.42
CA LYS A 243 2.79 -13.36 -2.58
C LYS A 243 1.63 -13.41 -1.59
N ILE A 244 1.84 -13.03 -0.33
CA ILE A 244 0.76 -12.95 0.66
C ILE A 244 -0.33 -11.98 0.21
N PHE A 245 0.02 -10.75 -0.13
CA PHE A 245 -0.98 -9.75 -0.49
C PHE A 245 -1.72 -10.11 -1.79
N LEU A 246 -1.01 -10.57 -2.82
CA LEU A 246 -1.66 -11.07 -4.04
C LEU A 246 -2.57 -12.26 -3.74
N SER A 247 -2.13 -13.19 -2.89
CA SER A 247 -2.95 -14.32 -2.50
C SER A 247 -4.27 -13.88 -1.88
N GLN A 248 -4.22 -12.94 -0.94
CA GLN A 248 -5.39 -12.45 -0.24
C GLN A 248 -6.33 -11.68 -1.17
N TYR A 249 -5.79 -11.02 -2.21
CA TYR A 249 -6.59 -10.38 -3.24
C TYR A 249 -7.33 -11.42 -4.09
N LEU A 250 -6.61 -12.46 -4.52
CA LEU A 250 -7.18 -13.54 -5.33
C LEU A 250 -8.21 -14.38 -4.56
N PHE A 251 -8.09 -14.48 -3.24
CA PHE A 251 -9.02 -15.24 -2.40
C PHE A 251 -10.48 -14.77 -2.51
N GLU A 252 -10.68 -13.47 -2.75
CA GLU A 252 -12.02 -12.86 -2.88
C GLU A 252 -12.77 -13.30 -4.13
N ASN A 253 -12.08 -13.93 -5.09
CA ASN A 253 -12.69 -14.56 -6.25
C ASN A 253 -12.61 -16.09 -6.10
N GLU A 254 -13.77 -16.74 -5.98
CA GLU A 254 -13.85 -18.19 -5.77
C GLU A 254 -13.09 -18.99 -6.83
N ALA A 255 -13.14 -18.55 -8.09
CA ALA A 255 -12.44 -19.21 -9.20
C ALA A 255 -10.91 -19.06 -9.12
N GLN A 256 -10.38 -18.16 -8.29
CA GLN A 256 -8.95 -17.95 -8.09
C GLN A 256 -8.44 -18.47 -6.73
N ARG A 257 -9.30 -19.05 -5.87
CA ARG A 257 -8.91 -19.57 -4.55
C ARG A 257 -7.80 -20.63 -4.61
N GLY A 258 -7.75 -21.45 -5.66
CA GLY A 258 -6.66 -22.40 -5.87
C GLY A 258 -5.28 -21.72 -6.05
N LYS A 259 -5.24 -20.62 -6.82
CA LYS A 259 -4.00 -19.83 -6.98
C LYS A 259 -3.65 -19.08 -5.70
N SER A 260 -4.65 -18.55 -5.00
CA SER A 260 -4.47 -17.96 -3.66
C SER A 260 -3.80 -18.94 -2.69
N ALA A 261 -4.30 -20.17 -2.60
CA ALA A 261 -3.72 -21.21 -1.73
C ALA A 261 -2.27 -21.55 -2.12
N THR A 262 -1.98 -21.63 -3.43
CA THR A 262 -0.62 -21.89 -3.93
C THR A 262 0.34 -20.77 -3.54
N LEU A 263 -0.05 -19.51 -3.73
CA LEU A 263 0.78 -18.36 -3.35
C LEU A 263 1.05 -18.29 -1.84
N LEU A 264 0.08 -18.68 -0.99
CA LEU A 264 0.33 -18.76 0.46
C LEU A 264 1.30 -19.90 0.80
N ALA A 265 1.16 -21.07 0.18
CA ALA A 265 2.09 -22.18 0.40
C ALA A 265 3.52 -21.81 -0.03
N ASP A 266 3.66 -21.12 -1.16
CA ASP A 266 4.93 -20.59 -1.62
C ASP A 266 5.53 -19.55 -0.66
N ALA A 267 4.70 -18.66 -0.10
CA ALA A 267 5.16 -17.68 0.89
C ALA A 267 5.63 -18.39 2.17
N ASP A 268 4.87 -19.38 2.65
CA ASP A 268 5.17 -20.16 3.85
C ASP A 268 6.55 -20.84 3.78
N ALA A 269 7.01 -21.22 2.57
CA ALA A 269 8.31 -21.83 2.37
C ALA A 269 9.50 -20.92 2.75
N PHE A 270 9.31 -19.59 2.74
CA PHE A 270 10.34 -18.64 3.17
C PHE A 270 10.40 -18.46 4.69
N GLN A 271 9.33 -18.82 5.41
CA GLN A 271 9.26 -18.70 6.86
C GLN A 271 8.50 -19.89 7.45
N PRO A 272 9.10 -21.10 7.41
CA PRO A 272 8.44 -22.31 7.91
C PRO A 272 8.19 -22.20 9.41
N GLY A 273 6.99 -22.61 9.84
CA GLY A 273 6.54 -22.46 11.24
C GLY A 273 6.07 -21.05 11.58
N GLY A 274 5.80 -20.22 10.57
CA GLY A 274 5.24 -18.90 10.71
C GLY A 274 3.79 -18.85 11.14
N HIS A 275 3.52 -18.11 12.20
CA HIS A 275 2.16 -17.93 12.69
C HIS A 275 1.32 -17.04 11.76
N TYR A 276 1.94 -16.18 10.95
CA TYR A 276 1.19 -15.27 10.08
C TYR A 276 0.50 -15.98 8.92
N VAL A 277 1.19 -16.87 8.19
CA VAL A 277 0.55 -17.63 7.11
C VAL A 277 -0.46 -18.63 7.66
N GLU A 278 -0.19 -19.24 8.81
CA GLU A 278 -1.17 -20.07 9.54
C GLU A 278 -2.44 -19.28 9.88
N TRP A 279 -2.28 -18.06 10.39
CA TRP A 279 -3.39 -17.17 10.65
C TRP A 279 -4.16 -16.83 9.36
N LEU A 280 -3.47 -16.54 8.26
CA LEU A 280 -4.10 -16.28 6.96
C LEU A 280 -4.88 -17.50 6.44
N ARG A 281 -4.38 -18.72 6.66
CA ARG A 281 -5.12 -19.95 6.33
C ARG A 281 -6.37 -20.09 7.20
N LYS A 282 -6.29 -19.71 8.48
CA LYS A 282 -7.44 -19.74 9.40
C LYS A 282 -8.53 -18.75 8.98
N ILE A 283 -8.19 -17.51 8.62
CA ILE A 283 -9.18 -16.54 8.11
C ILE A 283 -9.77 -16.99 6.76
N ASN A 284 -8.94 -17.56 5.87
CA ASN A 284 -9.42 -18.08 4.59
C ASN A 284 -10.39 -19.24 4.79
N LYS A 285 -10.13 -20.13 5.76
CA LYS A 285 -11.06 -21.21 6.14
C LYS A 285 -12.39 -20.68 6.65
N ALA A 286 -12.38 -19.54 7.34
CA ALA A 286 -13.58 -18.81 7.77
C ALA A 286 -14.32 -18.10 6.61
N GLY A 287 -13.78 -18.13 5.39
CA GLY A 287 -14.37 -17.47 4.23
C GLY A 287 -13.97 -16.00 4.07
N PHE A 288 -12.98 -15.52 4.83
CA PHE A 288 -12.55 -14.12 4.80
C PHE A 288 -11.16 -13.99 4.17
N SER A 289 -10.99 -12.99 3.29
CA SER A 289 -9.65 -12.49 2.94
C SER A 289 -9.11 -11.62 4.08
N LEU A 290 -7.80 -11.38 4.08
CA LEU A 290 -7.16 -10.36 4.92
C LEU A 290 -7.80 -8.97 4.72
N TYR A 291 -8.16 -8.65 3.48
CA TYR A 291 -8.75 -7.36 3.17
C TYR A 291 -10.14 -7.19 3.79
N TYR A 292 -10.99 -8.21 3.65
CA TYR A 292 -12.32 -8.24 4.26
C TYR A 292 -12.21 -8.18 5.78
N TYR A 293 -11.31 -8.97 6.36
CA TYR A 293 -11.02 -9.00 7.79
C TYR A 293 -10.68 -7.60 8.33
N ASN A 294 -9.78 -6.88 7.64
CA ASN A 294 -9.35 -5.54 8.04
C ASN A 294 -10.48 -4.50 7.92
N VAL A 295 -11.23 -4.48 6.81
CA VAL A 295 -12.30 -3.50 6.57
C VAL A 295 -13.41 -3.62 7.60
N HIS A 296 -13.78 -4.85 7.97
CA HIS A 296 -14.85 -5.12 8.92
C HIS A 296 -14.36 -5.15 10.37
N LYS A 297 -13.06 -4.89 10.61
CA LYS A 297 -12.42 -4.90 11.93
C LYS A 297 -12.74 -6.18 12.71
N LEU A 298 -12.73 -7.32 12.02
CA LEU A 298 -13.00 -8.60 12.65
C LEU A 298 -11.90 -8.92 13.66
N GLY A 299 -12.27 -9.68 14.70
CA GLY A 299 -11.35 -10.23 15.68
C GLY A 299 -11.22 -11.75 15.58
N PRO A 300 -10.31 -12.35 16.37
CA PRO A 300 -10.17 -13.81 16.44
C PRO A 300 -11.47 -14.56 16.75
N ALA A 301 -12.32 -14.00 17.61
CA ALA A 301 -13.60 -14.60 17.97
C ALA A 301 -14.59 -14.68 16.78
N ASP A 302 -14.57 -13.70 15.87
CA ASP A 302 -15.41 -13.72 14.66
C ASP A 302 -14.98 -14.84 13.72
N VAL A 303 -13.67 -15.05 13.60
CA VAL A 303 -13.07 -16.12 12.81
C VAL A 303 -13.41 -17.49 13.44
N ASP A 304 -13.26 -17.63 14.76
CA ASP A 304 -13.56 -18.86 15.49
C ASP A 304 -15.04 -19.26 15.39
N LYS A 305 -15.95 -18.29 15.49
CA LYS A 305 -17.38 -18.50 15.28
C LYS A 305 -17.69 -18.96 13.86
N ALA A 306 -17.07 -18.34 12.86
CA ALA A 306 -17.30 -18.69 11.45
C ALA A 306 -16.84 -20.11 11.09
N ILE A 307 -15.84 -20.65 11.79
CA ILE A 307 -15.36 -22.04 11.61
C ILE A 307 -15.95 -23.04 12.62
N GLY A 308 -16.91 -22.61 13.45
CA GLY A 308 -17.63 -23.48 14.40
C GLY A 308 -16.81 -23.92 15.62
N MET A 309 -15.86 -23.10 16.08
CA MET A 309 -15.05 -23.37 17.28
C MET A 309 -15.63 -22.76 18.57
N ILE A 310 -16.61 -21.85 18.46
CA ILE A 310 -17.38 -21.21 19.54
C ILE A 310 -18.84 -21.16 19.10
#